data_AF-A0A7W1UXR3-F1
#
_entry.id   AF-A0A7W1UXR3-F1
#
_cell.length_a   1.000
_cell.length_b   1.000
_cell.length_c   1.000
_cell.angle_alpha   90.00
_cell.angle_beta   90.00
_cell.angle_gamma   90.00
#
_symmetry.space_group_name_H-M   'P 1'
#
loop_
_entity.id
_entity.type
_entity.pdbx_description
1 polymer ?
#
loop_
_entity_poly.entity_id
_entity_poly.type
_entity_poly.pdbx_seq_one_letter_code
_entity_poly.pdbx_strand_id
1 'polypeptide(L)'
;MSLSSNLIKDPNKKISNITYKHLNLPVKIVFDGNQNKYIQYIYSASGEKLRKTVKHDDSISNTRYIHGFQYYDNVLKFFHISTPLHAGTPEGYVKNTPTEVGDPSFDYIYQYSDHLGNVRVNYTPAAQSLMTLCFHDCY
;
A
#
# COMPACT_ATOMS: atom_id res chain seq x y z
N MET A 1 -5.06 -33.40 9.56
CA MET A 1 -4.61 -32.18 10.27
C MET A 1 -3.51 -31.53 9.45
N SER A 2 -3.73 -30.32 8.91
CA SER A 2 -2.67 -29.57 8.23
C SER A 2 -2.27 -28.39 9.11
N LEU A 3 -1.13 -28.53 9.78
CA LEU A 3 -0.47 -27.44 10.51
C LEU A 3 0.10 -26.45 9.48
N SER A 4 -0.62 -25.36 9.24
CA SER A 4 -0.02 -24.15 8.67
C SER A 4 -0.86 -22.95 9.11
N SER A 5 -0.30 -22.15 10.02
CA SER A 5 -0.91 -20.94 10.59
C SER A 5 -0.92 -19.79 9.58
N ASN A 6 -1.51 -20.01 8.40
CA ASN A 6 -1.64 -19.02 7.34
C ASN A 6 -2.98 -19.20 6.62
N LEU A 7 -3.62 -18.10 6.23
CA LEU A 7 -4.86 -18.10 5.45
C LEU A 7 -4.58 -18.63 4.04
N ILE A 8 -5.22 -19.70 3.60
CA ILE A 8 -5.03 -20.22 2.23
C ILE A 8 -6.21 -19.86 1.32
N LYS A 9 -7.42 -19.66 1.87
CA LYS A 9 -8.64 -19.32 1.13
C LYS A 9 -9.55 -18.44 1.99
N ASP A 10 -10.28 -17.54 1.35
CA ASP A 10 -11.33 -16.73 1.98
C ASP A 10 -12.46 -16.48 0.96
N PRO A 11 -13.57 -17.24 1.06
CA PRO A 11 -14.70 -17.10 0.15
C PRO A 11 -15.37 -15.72 0.21
N ASN A 12 -15.38 -15.03 1.36
CA ASN A 12 -16.00 -13.71 1.51
C ASN A 12 -15.25 -12.64 0.71
N LYS A 13 -13.94 -12.84 0.52
CA LYS A 13 -13.08 -11.99 -0.30
C LYS A 13 -12.79 -12.58 -1.68
N LYS A 14 -13.47 -13.67 -2.04
CA LYS A 14 -13.28 -14.41 -3.30
C LYS A 14 -11.84 -14.93 -3.48
N ILE A 15 -11.09 -15.11 -2.39
CA ILE A 15 -9.72 -15.60 -2.43
C ILE A 15 -9.76 -17.13 -2.56
N SER A 16 -9.36 -17.63 -3.72
CA SER A 16 -9.37 -19.06 -4.02
C SER A 16 -8.08 -19.76 -3.63
N ASN A 17 -6.95 -19.04 -3.57
CA ASN A 17 -5.67 -19.58 -3.12
C ASN A 17 -4.70 -18.46 -2.69
N ILE A 18 -3.90 -18.72 -1.66
CA ILE A 18 -2.74 -17.92 -1.28
C ILE A 18 -1.52 -18.83 -1.21
N THR A 19 -0.47 -18.48 -1.95
CA THR A 19 0.83 -19.14 -1.91
C THR A 19 1.82 -18.31 -1.11
N TYR A 20 2.58 -18.95 -0.24
CA TYR A 20 3.53 -18.32 0.67
C TYR A 20 4.98 -18.73 0.37
N LYS A 21 5.94 -17.88 0.75
CA LYS A 21 7.37 -18.27 0.84
C LYS A 21 7.73 -18.73 2.25
N HIS A 22 8.95 -19.23 2.42
CA HIS A 22 9.50 -19.74 3.69
C HIS A 22 9.46 -18.76 4.89
N LEU A 23 9.31 -17.45 4.64
CA LEU A 23 9.11 -16.43 5.67
C LEU A 23 7.62 -16.20 6.04
N ASN A 24 6.72 -17.10 5.63
CA ASN A 24 5.26 -16.92 5.75
C ASN A 24 4.73 -15.62 5.12
N LEU A 25 5.44 -15.09 4.11
CA LEU A 25 5.00 -13.93 3.33
C LEU A 25 4.20 -14.39 2.09
N PRO A 26 3.04 -13.79 1.81
CA PRO A 26 2.22 -14.15 0.65
C PRO A 26 2.92 -13.73 -0.64
N VAL A 27 3.15 -14.68 -1.55
CA VAL A 27 3.79 -14.44 -2.86
C VAL A 27 2.76 -14.28 -3.96
N LYS A 28 1.66 -15.04 -3.92
CA LYS A 28 0.59 -14.96 -4.92
C LYS A 28 -0.76 -15.21 -4.27
N ILE A 29 -1.72 -14.34 -4.56
CA ILE A 29 -3.11 -14.41 -4.12
C ILE A 29 -3.96 -14.50 -5.39
N VAL A 30 -4.74 -15.57 -5.53
CA VAL A 30 -5.63 -15.80 -6.69
C VAL A 30 -7.08 -15.56 -6.27
N PHE A 31 -7.83 -14.87 -7.13
CA PHE A 31 -9.22 -14.52 -6.92
C PHE A 31 -10.13 -15.28 -7.89
N ASP A 32 -11.35 -15.60 -7.43
CA ASP A 32 -12.40 -16.25 -8.23
C ASP A 32 -11.98 -17.56 -8.93
N GLY A 33 -10.90 -18.22 -8.47
CA GLY A 33 -10.33 -19.38 -9.15
C GLY A 33 -9.70 -19.07 -10.53
N ASN A 34 -9.61 -17.79 -10.91
CA ASN A 34 -9.13 -17.35 -12.21
C ASN A 34 -7.64 -16.97 -12.18
N GLN A 35 -6.82 -17.64 -12.99
CA GLN A 35 -5.37 -17.39 -13.05
C GLN A 35 -4.99 -16.02 -13.66
N ASN A 36 -5.95 -15.30 -14.26
CA ASN A 36 -5.83 -13.91 -14.70
C ASN A 36 -6.37 -12.89 -13.67
N LYS A 37 -6.77 -13.33 -12.48
CA LYS A 37 -7.15 -12.44 -11.38
C LYS A 37 -6.28 -12.73 -10.16
N TYR A 38 -5.20 -11.99 -10.02
CA TYR A 38 -4.26 -12.21 -8.92
C TYR A 38 -3.54 -10.96 -8.46
N ILE A 39 -3.04 -11.04 -7.23
CA ILE A 39 -2.00 -10.14 -6.72
C ILE A 39 -0.74 -10.97 -6.50
N GLN A 40 0.38 -10.52 -7.04
CA GLN A 40 1.68 -11.15 -6.87
C GLN A 40 2.66 -10.17 -6.21
N TYR A 41 3.51 -10.70 -5.34
CA TYR A 41 4.52 -9.93 -4.63
C TYR A 41 5.92 -10.47 -4.89
N ILE A 42 6.89 -9.57 -4.93
CA ILE A 42 8.32 -9.89 -4.92
C ILE A 42 8.93 -9.23 -3.70
N TYR A 43 9.74 -10.00 -2.99
CA TYR A 43 10.42 -9.58 -1.77
C TYR A 43 11.93 -9.75 -1.92
N SER A 44 12.69 -8.95 -1.16
CA SER A 44 14.10 -9.19 -0.93
C SER A 44 14.32 -10.49 -0.13
N ALA A 45 15.58 -10.89 0.01
CA ALA A 45 15.96 -11.99 0.89
C ALA A 45 15.61 -11.69 2.36
N SER A 46 15.73 -10.42 2.78
CA SER A 46 15.38 -9.96 4.14
C SER A 46 13.87 -9.82 4.39
N GLY A 47 13.02 -9.99 3.37
CA GLY A 47 11.55 -9.91 3.52
C GLY A 47 10.95 -8.53 3.22
N GLU A 48 11.76 -7.56 2.79
CA GLU A 48 11.27 -6.28 2.32
C GLU A 48 10.51 -6.45 1.00
N LYS A 49 9.34 -5.79 0.87
CA LYS A 49 8.56 -5.84 -0.36
C LYS A 49 9.22 -4.96 -1.42
N LEU A 50 9.50 -5.50 -2.60
CA LEU A 50 10.12 -4.80 -3.73
C LEU A 50 9.11 -4.47 -4.84
N ARG A 51 8.14 -5.37 -5.06
CA ARG A 51 7.12 -5.20 -6.11
C ARG A 51 5.79 -5.83 -5.73
N LYS A 52 4.70 -5.18 -6.15
CA LYS A 52 3.34 -5.71 -6.20
C LYS A 52 2.87 -5.64 -7.65
N THR A 53 2.33 -6.74 -8.16
CA THR A 53 1.67 -6.79 -9.47
C THR A 53 0.23 -7.16 -9.24
N VAL A 54 -0.70 -6.35 -9.74
CA VAL A 54 -2.13 -6.67 -9.75
C VAL A 54 -2.51 -6.99 -11.18
N LYS A 55 -3.05 -8.18 -11.40
CA LYS A 55 -3.62 -8.59 -12.67
C LYS A 55 -5.11 -8.82 -12.50
N HIS A 56 -5.91 -8.19 -13.36
CA HIS A 56 -7.34 -8.37 -13.41
C HIS A 56 -7.76 -8.47 -14.88
N ASP A 57 -7.96 -9.72 -15.31
CA ASP A 57 -8.23 -10.09 -16.70
C ASP A 57 -7.09 -9.59 -17.61
N ASP A 58 -7.38 -8.67 -18.53
CA ASP A 58 -6.38 -8.09 -19.44
C ASP A 58 -5.60 -6.91 -18.85
N SER A 59 -6.02 -6.40 -17.70
CA SER A 59 -5.34 -5.29 -17.03
C SER A 59 -4.21 -5.79 -16.14
N ILE A 60 -3.07 -5.10 -16.20
CA ILE A 60 -1.92 -5.33 -15.32
C ILE A 60 -1.39 -3.98 -14.82
N SER A 61 -1.19 -3.88 -13.52
CA SER A 61 -0.55 -2.73 -12.90
C SER A 61 0.58 -3.16 -11.98
N ASN A 62 1.64 -2.34 -11.93
CA ASN A 62 2.82 -2.63 -11.15
C ASN A 62 3.11 -1.52 -10.16
N THR A 63 3.24 -1.89 -8.89
CA THR A 63 3.76 -1.01 -7.83
C THR A 63 5.16 -1.45 -7.44
N ARG A 64 6.14 -0.56 -7.57
CA ARG A 64 7.51 -0.77 -7.09
C ARG A 64 7.72 -0.04 -5.77
N TYR A 65 8.47 -0.67 -4.89
CA TYR A 65 8.82 -0.15 -3.58
C TYR A 65 10.34 0.03 -3.53
N ILE A 66 10.80 1.26 -3.33
CA ILE A 66 12.23 1.60 -3.33
C ILE A 66 12.47 2.57 -2.18
N HIS A 67 13.21 2.16 -1.15
CA HIS A 67 13.58 3.01 0.00
C HIS A 67 12.39 3.77 0.62
N GLY A 68 11.22 3.12 0.76
CA GLY A 68 10.00 3.73 1.30
C GLY A 68 9.14 4.50 0.30
N PHE A 69 9.61 4.70 -0.94
CA PHE A 69 8.85 5.31 -2.03
C PHE A 69 8.04 4.27 -2.79
N GLN A 70 6.80 4.63 -3.16
CA GLN A 70 5.91 3.79 -3.96
C GLN A 70 5.70 4.37 -5.35
N TYR A 71 6.02 3.58 -6.37
CA TYR A 71 5.86 3.94 -7.78
C TYR A 71 4.80 3.07 -8.42
N TYR A 72 3.73 3.66 -8.95
CA TYR A 72 2.72 2.96 -9.73
C TYR A 72 2.99 3.18 -11.21
N ASP A 73 3.25 2.11 -11.96
CA ASP A 73 3.62 2.14 -13.38
C ASP A 73 4.72 3.17 -13.68
N ASN A 74 5.77 3.15 -12.84
CA ASN A 74 6.93 4.05 -12.85
C ASN A 74 6.65 5.52 -12.49
N VAL A 75 5.43 5.88 -12.12
CA VAL A 75 5.08 7.21 -11.61
C VAL A 75 5.08 7.18 -10.09
N LEU A 76 5.81 8.10 -9.45
CA LEU A 76 5.79 8.26 -7.99
C LEU A 76 4.35 8.54 -7.54
N LYS A 77 3.85 7.77 -6.56
CA LYS A 77 2.52 7.97 -5.97
C LYS A 77 2.59 8.58 -4.59
N PHE A 78 3.31 7.95 -3.68
CA PHE A 78 3.53 8.50 -2.35
C PHE A 78 4.73 7.86 -1.65
N PHE A 79 5.20 8.51 -0.60
CA PHE A 79 6.19 7.99 0.34
C PHE A 79 5.84 8.43 1.75
N HIS A 80 6.23 7.63 2.74
CA HIS A 80 5.92 7.91 4.14
C HIS A 80 6.86 8.96 4.73
N ILE A 81 6.32 9.79 5.62
CA ILE A 81 7.11 10.74 6.41
C ILE A 81 7.43 10.05 7.74
N SER A 82 8.70 9.71 7.96
CA SER A 82 9.18 9.22 9.25
C SER A 82 10.10 10.26 9.87
N THR A 83 9.76 10.77 11.05
CA THR A 83 10.69 11.58 11.84
C THR A 83 11.68 10.66 12.58
N PRO A 84 12.93 11.11 12.85
CA PRO A 84 13.94 10.31 13.55
C PRO A 84 13.49 9.83 14.93
N LEU A 85 12.58 10.57 15.58
CA LEU A 85 12.03 10.24 16.90
C LEU A 85 10.98 9.13 16.84
N HIS A 86 10.37 8.90 15.67
CA HIS A 86 9.27 7.96 15.43
C HIS A 86 9.60 6.95 14.33
N ALA A 87 10.78 6.34 14.40
CA ALA A 87 11.19 5.26 13.50
C ALA A 87 10.26 4.04 13.66
N GLY A 88 9.13 4.05 12.95
CA GLY A 88 8.10 3.00 13.00
C GLY A 88 6.67 3.52 12.96
N THR A 89 6.41 4.77 13.32
CA THR A 89 5.09 5.41 13.22
C THR A 89 5.19 6.63 12.31
N PRO A 90 4.94 6.45 11.00
CA PRO A 90 4.91 7.60 10.11
C PRO A 90 3.87 8.61 10.61
N GLU A 91 4.28 9.87 10.71
CA GLU A 91 3.38 10.98 11.08
C GLU A 91 2.41 11.31 9.92
N GLY A 92 2.63 10.69 8.76
CA GLY A 92 1.89 10.92 7.55
C GLY A 92 2.58 10.36 6.30
N TYR A 93 2.15 10.85 5.15
CA TYR A 93 2.75 10.56 3.85
C TYR A 93 2.67 11.78 2.93
N VAL A 94 3.59 11.85 1.97
CA VAL A 94 3.57 12.83 0.89
C VAL A 94 2.99 12.15 -0.35
N LYS A 95 1.94 12.72 -0.92
CA LYS A 95 1.26 12.22 -2.12
C LYS A 95 1.62 13.09 -3.31
N ASN A 96 1.99 12.48 -4.43
CA ASN A 96 2.20 13.18 -5.68
C ASN A 96 0.87 13.46 -6.38
N THR A 97 0.53 14.74 -6.54
CA THR A 97 -0.69 15.27 -7.14
C THR A 97 -0.35 16.31 -8.22
N PRO A 98 0.25 15.87 -9.35
CA PRO A 98 0.67 16.79 -10.41
C PRO A 98 -0.52 17.61 -10.92
N THR A 99 -0.37 18.94 -10.96
CA THR A 99 -1.41 19.89 -11.34
C THR A 99 -1.53 20.02 -12.86
N GLU A 100 -0.43 19.77 -13.59
CA GLU A 100 -0.34 19.74 -15.06
C GLU A 100 0.60 18.61 -15.54
N VAL A 101 0.69 18.42 -16.86
CA VAL A 101 1.58 17.41 -17.46
C VAL A 101 3.04 17.81 -17.28
N GLY A 102 3.66 17.37 -16.18
CA GLY A 102 5.10 17.44 -15.96
C GLY A 102 5.54 18.10 -14.66
N ASP A 103 4.68 18.92 -14.04
CA ASP A 103 5.05 19.61 -12.81
C ASP A 103 4.73 18.76 -11.58
N PRO A 104 5.74 18.42 -10.75
CA PRO A 104 5.52 17.72 -9.51
C PRO A 104 4.81 18.65 -8.52
N SER A 105 3.64 18.22 -8.05
CA SER A 105 2.93 18.84 -6.94
C SER A 105 2.73 17.78 -5.85
N PHE A 106 2.82 18.22 -4.59
CA PHE A 106 2.86 17.32 -3.44
C PHE A 106 1.89 17.78 -2.37
N ASP A 107 0.99 16.86 -1.99
CA ASP A 107 0.14 17.02 -0.82
C ASP A 107 0.77 16.33 0.38
N TYR A 108 0.74 17.02 1.52
CA TYR A 108 1.19 16.48 2.80
C TYR A 108 -0.04 16.02 3.58
N ILE A 109 -0.13 14.71 3.80
CA ILE A 109 -1.22 14.10 4.56
C ILE A 109 -0.67 13.65 5.89
N TYR A 110 -1.18 14.23 6.97
CA TYR A 110 -0.84 13.88 8.34
C TYR A 110 -1.83 12.87 8.91
N GLN A 111 -1.36 12.02 9.80
CA GLN A 111 -2.15 10.92 10.36
C GLN A 111 -2.24 11.02 11.87
N TYR A 112 -3.47 11.11 12.39
CA TYR A 112 -3.75 10.88 13.78
C TYR A 112 -4.05 9.40 13.99
N SER A 113 -3.18 8.74 14.76
CA SER A 113 -3.31 7.33 15.08
C SER A 113 -3.77 7.14 16.52
N ASP A 114 -4.48 6.04 16.79
CA ASP A 114 -4.78 5.63 18.16
C ASP A 114 -3.56 5.04 18.87
N HIS A 115 -3.74 4.69 20.15
CA HIS A 115 -2.69 4.11 21.00
C HIS A 115 -2.16 2.73 20.52
N LEU A 116 -2.83 2.09 19.55
CA LEU A 116 -2.40 0.83 18.94
C LEU A 116 -1.75 1.04 17.56
N GLY A 117 -1.61 2.29 17.13
CA GLY A 117 -1.02 2.66 15.84
C GLY A 117 -1.98 2.56 14.66
N ASN A 118 -3.29 2.39 14.88
CA ASN A 118 -4.26 2.45 13.78
C ASN A 118 -4.55 3.90 13.43
N VAL A 119 -4.46 4.24 12.14
CA VAL A 119 -4.86 5.56 11.63
C VAL A 119 -6.37 5.75 11.84
N ARG A 120 -6.75 6.82 12.53
CA ARG A 120 -8.16 7.19 12.80
C ARG A 120 -8.62 8.36 11.94
N VAL A 121 -7.71 9.28 11.65
CA VAL A 121 -7.99 10.49 10.88
C VAL A 121 -6.77 10.84 10.04
N ASN A 122 -6.99 11.13 8.76
CA ASN A 122 -6.03 11.82 7.91
C ASN A 122 -6.42 13.31 7.84
N TYR A 123 -5.43 14.21 7.81
CA TYR A 123 -5.69 15.63 7.63
C TYR A 123 -4.63 16.30 6.77
N THR A 124 -5.05 17.32 6.02
CA THR A 124 -4.19 18.11 5.13
C THR A 124 -4.54 19.59 5.25
N PRO A 125 -3.56 20.52 5.19
CA PRO A 125 -3.85 21.95 5.10
C PRO A 125 -4.63 22.27 3.82
N ALA A 126 -5.75 22.97 3.97
CA ALA A 126 -6.52 23.53 2.87
C ALA A 126 -6.10 24.98 2.60
N ALA A 127 -6.51 25.52 1.45
CA ALA A 127 -6.40 26.96 1.19
C ALA A 127 -7.08 27.77 2.31
N GLN A 128 -6.53 28.93 2.64
CA GLN A 128 -7.05 29.86 3.66
C GLN A 128 -6.97 29.37 5.12
N SER A 129 -5.96 28.58 5.48
CA SER A 129 -5.70 28.12 6.87
C SER A 129 -6.78 27.22 7.47
N LEU A 130 -7.61 26.60 6.63
CA LEU A 130 -8.57 25.57 7.03
C LEU A 130 -7.90 24.19 6.99
N MET A 131 -8.41 23.23 7.75
CA MET A 131 -7.90 21.86 7.76
C MET A 131 -8.96 20.91 7.22
N THR A 132 -8.60 20.09 6.22
CA THR A 132 -9.48 19.06 5.70
C THR A 132 -9.28 17.78 6.50
N LEU A 133 -10.37 17.20 7.04
CA LEU A 133 -10.38 15.95 7.80
C LEU A 133 -10.97 14.82 6.95
N CYS A 134 -10.27 13.69 6.87
CA CYS A 134 -10.68 12.54 6.06
C CYS A 134 -10.54 11.23 6.87
N PHE A 135 -11.62 10.45 6.95
CA PHE A 135 -11.63 9.17 7.67
C PHE A 135 -11.07 7.98 6.88
N HIS A 136 -10.78 8.16 5.57
CA HIS A 136 -10.12 7.15 4.72
C HIS A 136 -9.03 7.80 3.86
N ASP A 137 -9.42 8.47 2.77
CA ASP A 137 -8.51 9.14 1.85
C ASP A 137 -8.89 10.61 1.71
N CYS A 138 -7.90 11.50 1.68
CA CYS A 138 -8.09 12.89 1.29
C CYS A 138 -7.95 13.02 -0.23
N TYR A 139 -8.99 13.57 -0.86
CA TYR A 139 -9.10 13.85 -2.29
C TYR A 139 -9.08 15.34 -2.54
#